data_AF-A0A7S4DWH1-F1
#
_entry.id   AF-A0A7S4DWH1-F1
#
_cell.length_a   1.000
_cell.length_b   1.000
_cell.length_c   1.000
_cell.angle_alpha   90.00
_cell.angle_beta   90.00
_cell.angle_gamma   90.00
#
_symmetry.space_group_name_H-M   'P 1'
#
loop_
_entity.id
_entity.type
_entity.pdbx_description
1 polymer ?
#
loop_
_entity_poly.entity_id
_entity_poly.type
_entity_poly.pdbx_seq_one_letter_code
_entity_poly.pdbx_strand_id
1 'polypeptide(L)'
;NNAETSSTQRLKKIQKGFKIIHMDMNNAETGKVLWSRSNWDEVFQKELSIDLPKEILEVKTVARTMKFSSVEEIKNFRLVQRVLLHGQVLEVWNFKIGLVIPNSQNSWQCTIESAGKDQMIPVHILSGNITIETQFFDGEKFISKSSLKVNYK
;
A
#
# COMPACT_ATOMS: atom_id res chain seq x y z
N ASN A 1 -19.16 18.89 -20.38
CA ASN A 1 -19.59 17.49 -20.59
C ASN A 1 -18.60 16.58 -21.34
N ASN A 2 -17.78 17.04 -22.29
CA ASN A 2 -16.80 16.16 -22.97
C ASN A 2 -15.50 15.88 -22.18
N ALA A 3 -15.01 16.85 -21.40
CA ALA A 3 -13.75 16.70 -20.65
C ALA A 3 -13.86 15.70 -19.47
N GLU A 4 -14.98 15.69 -18.75
CA GLU A 4 -15.24 14.75 -17.66
C GLU A 4 -15.32 13.30 -18.16
N THR A 5 -15.99 13.10 -19.29
CA THR A 5 -16.12 11.80 -19.97
C THR A 5 -14.75 11.25 -20.39
N SER A 6 -13.92 12.08 -21.03
CA SER A 6 -12.54 11.74 -21.41
C SER A 6 -11.67 11.40 -20.19
N SER A 7 -11.77 12.19 -19.12
CA SER A 7 -10.99 11.98 -17.90
C SER A 7 -11.35 10.68 -17.18
N THR A 8 -12.65 10.34 -17.16
CA THR A 8 -13.17 9.11 -16.56
C THR A 8 -12.72 7.88 -17.36
N GLN A 9 -12.70 7.97 -18.69
CA GLN A 9 -12.22 6.90 -19.55
C GLN A 9 -10.72 6.62 -19.33
N ARG A 10 -9.89 7.67 -19.20
CA ARG A 10 -8.47 7.52 -18.88
C ARG A 10 -8.26 6.82 -17.54
N LEU A 11 -8.99 7.20 -16.48
CA LEU A 11 -8.85 6.56 -15.16
C LEU A 11 -9.21 5.08 -15.21
N LYS A 12 -10.27 4.71 -15.94
CA LYS A 12 -10.62 3.30 -16.15
C LYS A 12 -9.53 2.51 -16.86
N LYS A 13 -8.80 3.11 -17.80
CA LYS A 13 -7.65 2.47 -18.46
C LYS A 13 -6.48 2.30 -17.49
N ILE A 14 -6.15 3.34 -16.71
CA ILE A 14 -5.10 3.27 -15.68
C ILE A 14 -5.43 2.15 -14.68
N GLN A 15 -6.66 2.12 -14.16
CA GLN A 15 -7.10 1.11 -13.22
C GLN A 15 -6.97 -0.32 -13.77
N LYS A 16 -7.30 -0.54 -15.05
CA LYS A 16 -7.14 -1.85 -15.72
C LYS A 16 -5.69 -2.22 -15.98
N GLY A 17 -4.83 -1.25 -16.26
CA GLY A 17 -3.42 -1.44 -16.62
C GLY A 17 -2.47 -1.42 -15.42
N PHE A 18 -2.91 -0.97 -14.25
CA PHE A 18 -2.12 -0.88 -13.04
C PHE A 18 -2.13 -2.21 -12.27
N LYS A 19 -0.94 -2.71 -11.94
CA LYS A 19 -0.79 -3.96 -11.16
C LYS A 19 0.32 -3.82 -10.14
N ILE A 20 0.09 -4.34 -8.93
CA ILE A 20 1.16 -4.61 -7.98
C ILE A 20 1.71 -6.00 -8.30
N ILE A 21 3.01 -6.08 -8.58
CA ILE A 21 3.69 -7.32 -8.95
C ILE A 21 4.19 -8.02 -7.69
N HIS A 22 4.84 -7.24 -6.83
CA HIS A 22 5.53 -7.74 -5.65
C HIS A 22 5.54 -6.67 -4.56
N MET A 23 5.52 -7.11 -3.31
CA MET A 23 5.76 -6.23 -2.17
C MET A 23 6.59 -6.98 -1.13
N ASP A 24 7.60 -6.29 -0.60
CA ASP A 24 8.42 -6.76 0.51
C ASP A 24 8.51 -5.71 1.61
N MET A 25 8.73 -6.20 2.83
CA MET A 25 8.97 -5.40 4.03
C MET A 25 10.18 -5.97 4.75
N ASN A 26 11.15 -5.09 5.00
CA ASN A 26 12.44 -5.43 5.59
C ASN A 26 12.66 -4.55 6.82
N ASN A 27 13.43 -5.04 7.78
CA ASN A 27 13.98 -4.17 8.81
C ASN A 27 14.97 -3.20 8.15
N ALA A 28 14.72 -1.90 8.25
CA ALA A 28 15.53 -0.88 7.56
C ALA A 28 16.97 -0.78 8.09
N GLU A 29 17.21 -1.18 9.35
CA GLU A 29 18.53 -1.12 9.98
C GLU A 29 19.39 -2.34 9.63
N THR A 30 18.78 -3.53 9.58
CA THR A 30 19.52 -4.80 9.38
C THR A 30 19.42 -5.35 7.96
N GLY A 31 18.45 -4.88 7.17
CA GLY A 31 18.13 -5.43 5.85
C GLY A 31 17.42 -6.80 5.91
N LYS A 32 17.13 -7.33 7.10
CA LYS A 32 16.42 -8.62 7.25
C LYS A 32 15.02 -8.53 6.62
N VAL A 33 14.71 -9.44 5.71
CA VAL A 33 13.36 -9.58 5.15
C VAL A 33 12.42 -10.10 6.24
N LEU A 34 11.37 -9.33 6.53
CA LEU A 34 10.34 -9.68 7.50
C LEU A 34 9.13 -10.30 6.79
N TRP A 35 8.80 -9.78 5.62
CA TRP A 35 7.64 -10.25 4.87
C TRP A 35 7.81 -9.99 3.38
N SER A 36 7.27 -10.87 2.56
CA SER A 36 7.30 -10.71 1.11
C SER A 36 6.15 -11.48 0.47
N ARG A 37 5.57 -10.89 -0.59
CA ARG A 37 4.50 -11.52 -1.36
C ARG A 37 4.52 -11.06 -2.82
N SER A 38 4.36 -12.03 -3.72
CA SER A 38 4.06 -11.83 -5.14
C SER A 38 2.58 -12.14 -5.43
N ASN A 39 2.14 -11.85 -6.65
CA ASN A 39 0.80 -12.20 -7.16
C ASN A 39 -0.32 -11.48 -6.37
N TRP A 40 -0.36 -10.15 -6.51
CA TRP A 40 -1.32 -9.27 -5.86
C TRP A 40 -2.58 -8.97 -6.71
N ASP A 41 -2.88 -9.77 -7.74
CA ASP A 41 -3.97 -9.46 -8.70
C ASP A 41 -5.35 -9.28 -8.05
N GLU A 42 -5.61 -9.96 -6.93
CA GLU A 42 -6.90 -9.89 -6.23
C GLU A 42 -7.04 -8.68 -5.30
N VAL A 43 -5.96 -7.93 -5.06
CA VAL A 43 -5.89 -6.92 -3.99
C VAL A 43 -6.84 -5.74 -4.20
N PHE A 44 -7.22 -5.48 -5.45
CA PHE A 44 -8.14 -4.42 -5.81
C PHE A 44 -9.60 -4.89 -5.92
N GLN A 45 -9.85 -6.18 -5.77
CA GLN A 45 -11.17 -6.79 -6.01
C GLN A 45 -11.92 -7.07 -4.69
N LYS A 46 -11.18 -7.47 -3.67
CA LYS A 46 -11.72 -7.82 -2.35
C LYS A 46 -10.72 -7.50 -1.25
N GLU A 47 -11.22 -7.44 -0.03
CA GLU A 47 -10.33 -7.44 1.14
C GLU A 47 -9.56 -8.76 1.21
N LEU A 48 -8.26 -8.68 1.41
CA LEU A 48 -7.39 -9.84 1.61
C LEU A 48 -6.90 -9.88 3.05
N SER A 49 -6.79 -11.08 3.61
CA SER A 49 -6.05 -11.28 4.86
C SER A 49 -4.58 -11.55 4.56
N ILE A 50 -3.69 -10.96 5.34
CA ILE A 50 -2.25 -11.23 5.32
C ILE A 50 -1.76 -11.58 6.72
N ASP A 51 -0.79 -12.48 6.75
CA ASP A 51 -0.07 -12.83 7.97
C ASP A 51 1.27 -12.10 7.97
N LEU A 52 1.49 -11.26 8.98
CA LEU A 52 2.76 -10.60 9.24
C LEU A 52 3.40 -11.24 10.47
N PRO A 53 4.74 -11.37 10.52
CA PRO A 53 5.37 -11.91 11.72
C PRO A 53 5.33 -10.85 12.84
N LYS A 54 5.11 -11.27 14.08
CA LYS A 54 5.04 -10.36 15.25
C LYS A 54 6.27 -9.45 15.39
N GLU A 55 7.44 -9.94 15.01
CA GLU A 55 8.69 -9.17 15.07
C GLU A 55 8.64 -7.85 14.29
N ILE A 56 7.76 -7.69 13.31
CA ILE A 56 7.60 -6.42 12.58
C ILE A 56 7.17 -5.26 13.49
N LEU A 57 6.46 -5.56 14.59
CA LEU A 57 6.01 -4.57 15.57
C LEU A 57 7.15 -4.08 16.47
N GLU A 58 8.23 -4.85 16.57
CA GLU A 58 9.40 -4.54 17.40
C GLU A 58 10.45 -3.73 16.64
N VAL A 59 10.34 -3.69 15.31
CA VAL A 59 11.25 -2.97 14.43
C VAL A 59 10.94 -1.49 14.46
N LYS A 60 11.97 -0.67 14.70
CA LYS A 60 11.85 0.79 14.74
C LYS A 60 11.43 1.39 13.40
N THR A 61 12.03 0.90 12.32
CA THR A 61 11.76 1.37 10.96
C THR A 61 11.65 0.20 10.00
N VAL A 62 10.49 0.06 9.37
CA VAL A 62 10.24 -0.93 8.33
C VAL A 62 10.46 -0.28 6.97
N ALA A 63 11.37 -0.82 6.17
CA ALA A 63 11.53 -0.47 4.77
C ALA A 63 10.58 -1.33 3.93
N ARG A 64 9.65 -0.70 3.23
CA ARG A 64 8.73 -1.38 2.31
C ARG A 64 9.10 -1.07 0.88
N THR A 65 9.21 -2.10 0.06
CA THR A 65 9.38 -1.97 -1.40
C THR A 65 8.12 -2.48 -2.08
N MET A 66 7.59 -1.71 -3.03
CA MET A 66 6.47 -2.08 -3.89
C MET A 66 6.94 -2.06 -5.34
N LYS A 67 6.89 -3.22 -5.99
CA LYS A 67 7.08 -3.34 -7.43
C LYS A 67 5.73 -3.35 -8.11
N PHE A 68 5.55 -2.47 -9.09
CA PHE A 68 4.28 -2.33 -9.80
C PHE A 68 4.51 -2.06 -11.28
N SER A 69 3.51 -2.38 -12.10
CA SER A 69 3.48 -2.00 -13.51
C SER A 69 2.30 -1.09 -13.81
N SER A 70 2.46 -0.26 -14.84
CA SER A 70 1.36 0.48 -15.44
C SER A 70 1.46 0.44 -16.96
N VAL A 71 0.36 0.08 -17.62
CA VAL A 71 0.24 0.21 -19.09
C VAL A 71 0.11 1.68 -19.48
N GLU A 72 -0.65 2.45 -18.70
CA GLU A 72 -0.93 3.87 -18.96
C GLU A 72 0.01 4.78 -18.18
N GLU A 73 0.21 6.00 -18.68
CA GLU A 73 0.95 7.05 -17.96
C GLU A 73 0.16 7.53 -16.73
N ILE A 74 0.84 7.65 -15.58
CA ILE A 74 0.32 8.29 -14.38
C ILE A 74 1.20 9.51 -14.07
N LYS A 75 0.63 10.72 -14.11
CA LYS A 75 1.43 11.95 -14.06
C LYS A 75 1.91 12.28 -12.66
N ASN A 76 1.00 12.17 -11.69
CA ASN A 76 1.23 12.54 -10.30
C ASN A 76 0.86 11.36 -9.40
N PHE A 77 1.54 10.22 -9.58
CA PHE A 77 1.24 9.03 -8.83
C PHE A 77 1.50 9.25 -7.34
N ARG A 78 0.47 9.04 -6.53
CA ARG A 78 0.53 9.13 -5.08
C ARG A 78 -0.35 8.06 -4.45
N LEU A 79 -0.06 7.74 -3.20
CA LEU A 79 -0.89 6.86 -2.40
C LEU A 79 -1.17 7.44 -1.02
N VAL A 80 -2.36 7.12 -0.53
CA VAL A 80 -2.80 7.42 0.84
C VAL A 80 -3.05 6.09 1.51
N GLN A 81 -2.34 5.83 2.59
CA GLN A 81 -2.52 4.63 3.38
C GLN A 81 -3.14 4.98 4.72
N ARG A 82 -4.19 4.26 5.10
CA ARG A 82 -4.83 4.37 6.42
C ARG A 82 -4.65 3.06 7.16
N VAL A 83 -4.27 3.15 8.41
CA VAL A 83 -4.25 2.02 9.34
C VAL A 83 -5.47 2.17 10.23
N LEU A 84 -6.38 1.20 10.17
CA LEU A 84 -7.63 1.21 10.92
C LEU A 84 -7.61 0.11 11.97
N LEU A 85 -7.98 0.43 13.20
CA LEU A 85 -8.25 -0.54 14.27
C LEU A 85 -9.75 -0.52 14.55
N HIS A 86 -10.42 -1.66 14.35
CA HIS A 86 -11.90 -1.74 14.49
C HIS A 86 -12.65 -0.66 13.67
N GLY A 87 -12.12 -0.32 12.49
CA GLY A 87 -12.69 0.71 11.61
C GLY A 87 -12.38 2.16 12.00
N GLN A 88 -11.71 2.39 13.14
CA GLN A 88 -11.22 3.73 13.51
C GLN A 88 -9.82 3.96 12.95
N VAL A 89 -9.61 5.11 12.30
CA VAL A 89 -8.31 5.47 11.73
C VAL A 89 -7.34 5.79 12.86
N LEU A 90 -6.29 4.98 12.99
CA LEU A 90 -5.16 5.24 13.90
C LEU A 90 -4.15 6.17 13.24
N GLU A 91 -3.77 5.85 12.01
CA GLU A 91 -2.71 6.57 11.29
C GLU A 91 -3.07 6.76 9.81
N VAL A 92 -2.57 7.86 9.26
CA VAL A 92 -2.70 8.20 7.84
C VAL A 92 -1.33 8.58 7.30
N TRP A 93 -0.88 7.86 6.29
CA TRP A 93 0.38 8.14 5.60
C TRP A 93 0.12 8.56 4.17
N ASN A 94 0.79 9.61 3.73
CA ASN A 94 0.67 10.17 2.38
C ASN A 94 2.02 10.07 1.69
N PHE A 95 2.07 9.37 0.56
CA PHE A 95 3.31 9.19 -0.17
C PHE A 95 3.16 9.68 -1.61
N LYS A 96 4.17 10.41 -2.09
CA LYS A 96 4.27 10.88 -3.47
C LYS A 96 5.33 10.04 -4.19
N ILE A 97 4.94 9.46 -5.33
CA ILE A 97 5.83 8.67 -6.19
C ILE A 97 6.22 9.49 -7.41
N GLY A 98 5.29 10.23 -8.01
CA GLY A 98 5.55 11.11 -9.14
C GLY A 98 5.15 10.48 -10.48
N LEU A 99 5.92 10.76 -11.53
CA LEU A 99 5.60 10.30 -12.88
C LEU A 99 5.84 8.79 -13.03
N VAL A 100 4.86 8.10 -13.60
CA VAL A 100 4.97 6.70 -14.03
C VAL A 100 4.85 6.65 -15.55
N ILE A 101 5.91 6.16 -16.19
CA ILE A 101 6.01 6.02 -17.64
C ILE A 101 5.04 4.92 -18.11
N PRO A 102 4.34 5.07 -19.25
CA PRO A 102 3.49 4.01 -19.78
C PRO A 102 4.31 2.75 -20.11
N ASN A 103 3.66 1.58 -20.00
CA ASN A 103 4.26 0.26 -20.21
C ASN A 103 5.55 0.00 -19.41
N SER A 104 5.64 0.55 -18.19
CA SER A 104 6.82 0.41 -17.34
C SER A 104 6.56 -0.50 -16.14
N GLN A 105 7.65 -1.05 -15.61
CA GLN A 105 7.72 -1.65 -14.29
C GLN A 105 8.60 -0.76 -13.41
N ASN A 106 8.12 -0.46 -12.21
CA ASN A 106 8.79 0.45 -11.28
C ASN A 106 8.95 -0.25 -9.93
N SER A 107 10.01 0.11 -9.22
CA SER A 107 10.23 -0.26 -7.83
C SER A 107 10.22 1.01 -7.02
N TRP A 108 9.32 1.10 -6.05
CA TRP A 108 9.22 2.24 -5.14
C TRP A 108 9.44 1.76 -3.71
N GLN A 109 10.30 2.47 -2.98
CA GLN A 109 10.63 2.17 -1.60
C GLN A 109 10.18 3.30 -0.68
N CYS A 110 9.64 2.95 0.48
CA CYS A 110 9.34 3.88 1.56
C CYS A 110 9.75 3.30 2.91
N THR A 111 10.02 4.18 3.87
CA THR A 111 10.19 3.82 5.28
C THR A 111 8.93 4.13 6.05
N ILE A 112 8.60 3.25 7.00
CA ILE A 112 7.49 3.39 7.94
C ILE A 112 8.10 3.31 9.34
N GLU A 113 7.89 4.32 10.15
CA GLU A 113 8.43 4.40 11.51
C GLU A 113 7.39 3.91 12.51
N SER A 114 7.86 3.13 13.48
CA SER A 114 7.05 2.69 14.62
C SER A 114 6.87 3.83 15.62
N ALA A 115 5.69 3.91 16.23
CA ALA A 115 5.39 4.85 17.32
C ALA A 115 6.25 4.61 18.59
N GLY A 116 7.08 3.56 18.62
CA GLY A 116 7.93 3.19 19.74
C GLY A 116 7.25 2.21 20.68
N LYS A 117 8.03 1.33 21.33
CA LYS A 117 7.52 0.17 22.07
C LYS A 117 6.51 0.52 23.17
N ASP A 118 6.65 1.67 23.82
CA ASP A 118 5.81 2.08 24.94
C ASP A 118 4.43 2.64 24.51
N GLN A 119 4.25 2.94 23.21
CA GLN A 119 2.98 3.43 22.65
C GLN A 119 2.28 2.39 21.77
N MET A 120 2.86 1.19 21.63
CA MET A 120 2.31 0.13 20.80
C MET A 120 1.16 -0.59 21.51
N ILE A 121 0.01 -0.61 20.84
CA ILE A 121 -1.15 -1.39 21.26
C ILE A 121 -0.76 -2.88 21.31
N PRO A 122 -1.18 -3.64 22.33
CA PRO A 122 -0.85 -5.06 22.45
C PRO A 122 -1.22 -5.88 21.21
N VAL A 123 -0.33 -6.80 20.81
CA VAL A 123 -0.49 -7.60 19.58
C VAL A 123 -1.79 -8.42 19.53
N HIS A 124 -2.29 -8.87 20.68
CA HIS A 124 -3.55 -9.62 20.75
C HIS A 124 -4.77 -8.74 20.46
N ILE A 125 -4.66 -7.42 20.61
CA ILE A 125 -5.67 -6.45 20.21
C ILE A 125 -5.51 -6.11 18.73
N LEU A 126 -4.28 -6.00 18.23
CA LEU A 126 -4.00 -5.65 16.84
C LEU A 126 -4.34 -6.78 15.85
N SER A 127 -3.93 -8.01 16.16
CA SER A 127 -4.02 -9.17 15.26
C SER A 127 -5.46 -9.48 14.90
N GLY A 128 -5.79 -9.44 13.61
CA GLY A 128 -7.13 -9.68 13.09
C GLY A 128 -8.10 -8.52 13.26
N ASN A 129 -7.67 -7.40 13.84
CA ASN A 129 -8.51 -6.20 14.02
C ASN A 129 -7.95 -4.97 13.29
N ILE A 130 -6.73 -5.07 12.76
CA ILE A 130 -6.12 -4.06 11.89
C ILE A 130 -6.52 -4.29 10.43
N THR A 131 -6.97 -3.22 9.79
CA THR A 131 -7.13 -3.13 8.35
C THR A 131 -6.24 -2.02 7.81
N ILE A 132 -5.40 -2.34 6.84
CA ILE A 132 -4.59 -1.38 6.08
C ILE A 132 -5.32 -1.11 4.76
N GLU A 133 -5.77 0.13 4.59
CA GLU A 133 -6.35 0.59 3.34
C GLU A 133 -5.35 1.43 2.57
N THR A 134 -5.07 1.07 1.33
CA THR A 134 -4.19 1.85 0.45
C THR A 134 -4.98 2.34 -0.75
N GLN A 135 -5.08 3.65 -0.92
CA GLN A 135 -5.73 4.29 -2.05
C GLN A 135 -4.67 4.86 -2.99
N PHE A 136 -4.87 4.67 -4.29
CA PHE A 136 -3.96 5.06 -5.35
C PHE A 136 -4.56 6.19 -6.18
N PHE A 137 -3.78 7.20 -6.52
CA PHE A 137 -4.26 8.39 -7.22
C PHE A 137 -3.31 8.88 -8.32
N ASP A 138 -3.87 9.56 -9.32
CA ASP A 138 -3.17 10.44 -10.25
C ASP A 138 -3.52 11.90 -9.91
N GLY A 139 -2.68 12.57 -9.12
CA GLY A 139 -3.03 13.84 -8.50
C GLY A 139 -4.22 13.64 -7.56
N GLU A 140 -5.32 14.35 -7.78
CA GLU A 140 -6.55 14.19 -6.97
C GLU A 140 -7.50 13.10 -7.47
N LYS A 141 -7.17 12.46 -8.59
CA LYS A 141 -8.07 11.48 -9.22
C LYS A 141 -7.82 10.09 -8.68
N PHE A 142 -8.83 9.52 -8.05
CA PHE A 142 -8.80 8.14 -7.55
C PHE A 142 -8.66 7.13 -8.69
N ILE A 143 -7.75 6.17 -8.52
CA ILE A 143 -7.48 5.08 -9.46
C ILE A 143 -8.08 3.78 -8.91
N SER A 144 -7.65 3.38 -7.72
CA SER A 144 -8.01 2.10 -7.10
C SER A 144 -7.75 2.13 -5.59
N LYS A 145 -8.28 1.13 -4.89
CA LYS A 145 -8.08 0.91 -3.45
C LYS A 145 -7.81 -0.57 -3.20
N SER A 146 -6.88 -0.85 -2.30
CA SER A 146 -6.73 -2.16 -1.66
C SER A 146 -7.14 -2.10 -0.19
N SER A 147 -7.68 -3.21 0.33
CA SER A 147 -7.96 -3.40 1.75
C SER A 147 -7.27 -4.67 2.23
N LEU A 148 -6.48 -4.56 3.31
CA LEU A 148 -5.71 -5.66 3.86
C LEU A 148 -5.98 -5.84 5.33
N LYS A 149 -6.62 -6.94 5.68
CA LYS A 149 -6.76 -7.37 7.08
C LYS A 149 -5.47 -8.03 7.55
N VAL A 150 -4.91 -7.54 8.65
CA VAL A 150 -3.59 -7.98 9.14
C VAL A 150 -3.75 -8.90 10.33
N ASN A 151 -3.14 -10.08 10.25
CA ASN A 151 -2.95 -10.96 11.39
C ASN A 151 -1.46 -10.99 11.73
N TYR A 152 -1.12 -10.73 12.99
CA TYR A 152 0.23 -10.88 13.50
C TYR A 152 0.40 -12.29 14.06
N LYS A 153 1.32 -13.08 13.46
CA LYS A 153 1.61 -14.47 13.83
C LYS A 153 2.97 -14.61 14.48
#